data_AF-A0A8H9L8L2-F1
#
_entry.id   AF-A0A8H9L8L2-F1
#
_cell.length_a   1.000
_cell.length_b   1.000
_cell.length_c   1.000
_cell.angle_alpha   90.00
_cell.angle_beta   90.00
_cell.angle_gamma   90.00
#
_symmetry.space_group_name_H-M   'P 1'
#
loop_
_entity.id
_entity.type
_entity.pdbx_description
1 polymer ?
#
loop_
_entity_poly.entity_id
_entity_poly.type
_entity_poly.pdbx_seq_one_letter_code
_entity_poly.pdbx_strand_id
1 'polypeptide(L)'
;MTPQASPGLADPERLPVARPELPAVRTPAWQKRLLDLAVVIPGLLLLSPVLLVAAIAVALSGPVFFRQTRIGQGGRPFTIWKFRTMVVNAGDLGDTPHLTVGDDPRVTPVGRWLRATKVDELPQLLNVLRGEMSLVGPRPEIPYYVQRYPQLYGRILHLKPGVTSVASLVYHDESGYLSRFGAQAERVFVEQIVPHKIELCLRYALEATLLDDVRLIAMTALRMFSPPL
;
A
#
# COMPACT_ATOMS: atom_id res chain seq x y z
N MET A 1 -43.67 5.23 -13.39
CA MET A 1 -42.85 6.26 -12.73
C MET A 1 -41.92 5.56 -11.77
N THR A 2 -40.68 5.30 -12.19
CA THR A 2 -39.65 4.64 -11.38
C THR A 2 -39.15 5.64 -10.34
N PRO A 3 -39.01 5.28 -9.05
CA PRO A 3 -38.53 6.23 -8.04
C PRO A 3 -37.05 6.53 -8.32
N GLN A 4 -36.73 7.80 -8.55
CA GLN A 4 -35.35 8.28 -8.57
C GLN A 4 -34.75 8.08 -7.17
N ALA A 5 -33.63 7.36 -7.10
CA ALA A 5 -32.83 7.26 -5.89
C ALA A 5 -32.38 8.66 -5.48
N SER A 6 -32.69 9.05 -4.23
CA SER A 6 -32.22 10.29 -3.64
C SER A 6 -30.68 10.34 -3.68
N PRO A 7 -30.06 11.48 -4.04
CA PRO A 7 -28.61 11.61 -3.95
C PRO A 7 -28.24 11.55 -2.46
N GLY A 8 -27.65 10.43 -2.05
CA GLY A 8 -27.18 10.25 -0.69
C GLY A 8 -26.26 11.38 -0.28
N LEU A 9 -26.54 11.99 0.87
CA LEU A 9 -25.69 12.99 1.52
C LEU A 9 -24.23 12.54 1.45
N ALA A 10 -23.39 13.34 0.79
CA ALA A 10 -21.96 13.06 0.69
C ALA A 10 -21.35 13.02 2.09
N ASP A 11 -20.72 11.90 2.45
CA ASP A 11 -19.93 11.75 3.68
C ASP A 11 -18.71 12.69 3.56
N PRO A 12 -18.60 13.76 4.37
CA PRO A 12 -17.60 14.80 4.19
C PRO A 12 -16.16 14.31 4.35
N GLU A 13 -15.97 13.13 4.96
CA GLU A 13 -14.65 12.52 5.11
C GLU A 13 -14.27 11.58 3.95
N ARG A 14 -15.18 11.30 3.01
CA ARG A 14 -14.89 10.44 1.86
C ARG A 14 -14.57 11.25 0.62
N LEU A 15 -13.54 10.80 -0.10
CA LEU A 15 -13.28 11.34 -1.42
C LEU A 15 -14.44 10.97 -2.37
N PRO A 16 -14.90 11.91 -3.21
CA PRO A 16 -15.87 11.63 -4.25
C PRO A 16 -15.19 10.78 -5.32
N VAL A 17 -15.53 9.49 -5.39
CA VAL A 17 -14.97 8.57 -6.39
C VAL A 17 -16.10 7.83 -7.08
N ALA A 18 -15.97 7.69 -8.40
CA ALA A 18 -16.91 6.94 -9.22
C ALA A 18 -17.00 5.48 -8.73
N ARG A 19 -18.23 4.98 -8.59
CA ARG A 19 -18.50 3.58 -8.22
C ARG A 19 -19.10 2.88 -9.43
N PRO A 20 -18.28 2.25 -10.29
CA PRO A 20 -18.82 1.38 -11.32
C PRO A 20 -19.59 0.22 -10.67
N GLU A 21 -20.46 -0.45 -11.44
CA GLU A 21 -20.97 -1.76 -11.04
C GLU A 21 -19.79 -2.71 -10.94
N LEU A 22 -19.56 -3.23 -9.74
CA LEU A 22 -18.35 -3.99 -9.42
C LEU A 22 -18.74 -5.42 -9.05
N PRO A 23 -18.09 -6.42 -9.65
CA PRO A 23 -18.43 -7.81 -9.42
C PRO A 23 -18.12 -8.23 -7.98
N ALA A 24 -18.84 -9.25 -7.49
CA ALA A 24 -18.67 -9.76 -6.15
C ALA A 24 -17.25 -10.35 -5.96
N VAL A 25 -16.61 -9.98 -4.85
CA VAL A 25 -15.32 -10.57 -4.43
C VAL A 25 -15.54 -12.03 -4.07
N ARG A 26 -14.67 -12.94 -4.54
CA ARG A 26 -14.81 -14.39 -4.34
C ARG A 26 -14.76 -14.81 -2.88
N THR A 27 -13.79 -14.27 -2.13
CA THR A 27 -13.57 -14.62 -0.72
C THR A 27 -14.25 -13.60 0.19
N PRO A 28 -15.18 -14.01 1.07
CA PRO A 28 -15.85 -13.13 2.03
C PRO A 28 -14.89 -12.38 2.96
N ALA A 29 -15.22 -11.13 3.28
CA ALA A 29 -14.36 -10.26 4.09
C ALA A 29 -14.05 -10.82 5.49
N TRP A 30 -14.98 -11.55 6.12
CA TRP A 30 -14.77 -12.15 7.44
C TRP A 30 -13.74 -13.29 7.42
N GLN A 31 -13.65 -14.04 6.31
CA GLN A 31 -12.65 -15.09 6.14
C GLN A 31 -11.25 -14.49 6.00
N LYS A 32 -11.12 -13.46 5.16
CA LYS A 32 -9.88 -12.67 5.05
C LYS A 32 -9.48 -12.10 6.40
N ARG A 33 -10.42 -11.56 7.16
CA ARG A 33 -10.17 -11.02 8.49
C ARG A 33 -9.66 -12.07 9.48
N LEU A 34 -10.21 -13.28 9.45
CA LEU A 34 -9.74 -14.36 10.31
C LEU A 34 -8.30 -14.77 9.95
N LEU A 35 -8.00 -14.91 8.65
CA LEU A 35 -6.65 -15.19 8.17
C LEU A 35 -5.67 -14.08 8.58
N ASP A 36 -6.04 -12.82 8.39
CA ASP A 36 -5.24 -11.66 8.79
C ASP A 36 -4.83 -11.74 10.26
N LEU A 37 -5.80 -11.96 11.15
CA LEU A 37 -5.51 -12.03 12.59
C LEU A 37 -4.69 -13.27 12.95
N ALA A 38 -4.98 -14.41 12.34
CA ALA A 38 -4.26 -15.66 12.56
C ALA A 38 -2.78 -15.57 12.16
N VAL A 39 -2.44 -14.76 11.15
CA VAL A 39 -1.06 -14.58 10.68
C VAL A 39 -0.38 -13.39 11.39
N VAL A 40 -1.06 -12.25 11.53
CA VAL A 40 -0.46 -11.01 12.03
C VAL A 40 -0.15 -11.07 13.52
N ILE A 41 -1.00 -11.67 14.35
CA ILE A 41 -0.78 -11.74 15.80
C ILE A 41 0.52 -12.51 16.13
N PRO A 42 0.68 -13.78 15.69
CA PRO A 42 1.94 -14.50 15.93
C PRO A 42 3.11 -13.90 15.14
N GLY A 43 2.85 -13.36 13.94
CA GLY A 43 3.87 -12.71 13.13
C GLY A 43 4.48 -11.48 13.83
N LEU A 44 3.68 -10.64 14.47
CA LEU A 44 4.16 -9.49 15.24
C LEU A 44 4.96 -9.90 16.46
N LEU A 45 4.56 -10.98 17.16
CA LEU A 45 5.33 -11.51 18.28
C LEU A 45 6.70 -12.00 17.80
N LEU A 46 6.74 -12.78 16.72
CA LEU A 46 7.97 -13.32 16.13
C LEU A 46 8.88 -12.21 15.59
N LEU A 47 8.31 -11.19 14.94
CA LEU A 47 9.04 -10.06 14.38
C LEU A 47 9.40 -8.99 15.41
N SER A 48 8.89 -9.07 16.64
CA SER A 48 9.10 -8.04 17.66
C SER A 48 10.58 -7.72 17.94
N PRO A 49 11.54 -8.68 17.95
CA PRO A 49 12.95 -8.34 18.13
C PRO A 49 13.51 -7.53 16.96
N VAL A 50 13.12 -7.88 15.72
CA VAL A 50 13.53 -7.16 14.50
C VAL A 50 12.95 -5.75 14.50
N LEU A 51 11.66 -5.61 14.85
CA LEU A 51 10.99 -4.32 14.96
C LEU A 51 11.63 -3.43 16.03
N LEU A 52 12.05 -4.01 17.16
CA LEU A 52 12.72 -3.28 18.24
C LEU A 52 14.09 -2.76 17.81
N VAL A 53 14.91 -3.62 17.18
CA VAL A 53 16.23 -3.22 16.65
C VAL A 53 16.09 -2.13 15.59
N ALA A 54 15.15 -2.29 14.66
CA ALA A 54 14.86 -1.28 13.64
C ALA A 54 14.39 0.04 14.29
N ALA A 55 13.52 -0.02 15.29
CA ALA A 55 13.04 1.16 16.01
C ALA A 55 14.19 1.92 16.70
N ILE A 56 15.08 1.21 17.40
CA ILE A 56 16.26 1.81 18.05
C ILE A 56 17.17 2.45 16.99
N ALA A 57 17.49 1.74 15.90
CA ALA A 57 18.36 2.25 14.85
C ALA A 57 17.82 3.55 14.21
N VAL A 58 16.49 3.64 13.99
CA VAL A 58 15.86 4.85 13.47
C VAL A 58 15.82 5.96 14.53
N ALA A 59 15.56 5.61 15.80
CA ALA A 59 15.45 6.57 16.91
C ALA A 59 16.72 7.42 17.10
N LEU A 60 17.89 6.84 16.82
CA LEU A 60 19.19 7.54 16.88
C LEU A 60 19.27 8.75 15.92
N SER A 61 18.39 8.83 14.93
CA SER A 61 18.30 9.93 13.95
C SER A 61 17.03 10.77 14.07
N GLY A 62 16.22 10.58 15.13
CA GLY A 62 14.96 11.29 15.38
C GLY A 62 13.73 10.37 15.49
N PRO A 63 12.48 10.88 15.36
CA PRO A 63 11.23 10.11 15.45
C PRO A 63 11.20 8.72 14.74
N VAL A 64 10.76 7.67 15.41
CA VAL A 64 10.80 6.30 14.85
C VAL A 64 9.88 6.12 13.64
N PHE A 65 8.64 6.61 13.74
CA PHE A 65 7.61 6.36 12.75
C PHE A 65 7.47 7.50 11.76
N PHE A 66 7.31 7.12 10.49
CA PHE A 66 6.74 7.96 9.45
C PHE A 66 5.27 7.59 9.28
N ARG A 67 4.42 8.62 9.18
CA ARG A 67 2.97 8.47 8.99
C ARG A 67 2.58 9.14 7.68
N GLN A 68 1.73 8.47 6.91
CA GLN A 68 1.26 9.04 5.65
C GLN A 68 -0.23 8.74 5.46
N THR A 69 -0.99 9.76 5.08
CA THR A 69 -2.40 9.57 4.72
C THR A 69 -2.49 8.79 3.42
N ARG A 70 -3.45 7.87 3.39
CA ARG A 70 -3.77 6.99 2.28
C ARG A 70 -5.27 6.84 2.15
N ILE A 71 -5.72 6.46 0.96
CA ILE A 71 -7.13 6.18 0.71
C ILE A 71 -7.37 4.68 0.78
N GLY A 72 -8.26 4.29 1.68
CA GLY A 72 -8.67 2.92 1.93
C GLY A 72 -10.06 2.60 1.37
N GLN A 73 -10.66 1.56 1.93
CA GLN A 73 -11.93 1.03 1.46
C GLN A 73 -13.06 2.08 1.53
N GLY A 74 -13.87 2.15 0.49
CA GLY A 74 -14.95 3.11 0.33
C GLY A 74 -14.48 4.55 0.07
N GLY A 75 -13.19 4.77 -0.23
CA GLY A 75 -12.63 6.11 -0.41
C GLY A 75 -12.34 6.83 0.91
N ARG A 76 -12.27 6.10 2.03
CA ARG A 76 -12.02 6.66 3.36
C ARG A 76 -10.52 6.87 3.59
N PRO A 77 -10.07 8.04 4.03
CA PRO A 77 -8.69 8.27 4.38
C PRO A 77 -8.32 7.50 5.66
N PHE A 78 -7.10 6.98 5.72
CA PHE A 78 -6.50 6.41 6.92
C PHE A 78 -5.00 6.64 6.94
N THR A 79 -4.35 6.44 8.09
CA THR A 79 -2.91 6.69 8.25
C THR A 79 -2.15 5.38 8.26
N ILE A 80 -1.24 5.19 7.29
CA ILE A 80 -0.31 4.05 7.30
C ILE A 80 0.87 4.35 8.22
N TRP A 81 1.41 3.28 8.83
CA TRP A 81 2.58 3.34 9.70
C TRP A 81 3.78 2.73 8.99
N LYS A 82 4.91 3.45 8.97
CA LYS A 82 6.20 2.95 8.48
C LYS A 82 7.30 3.35 9.44
N PHE A 83 8.44 2.68 9.39
CA PHE A 83 9.64 3.26 9.96
C PHE A 83 10.10 4.43 9.09
N ARG A 84 10.59 5.50 9.73
CA ARG A 84 11.15 6.62 8.99
C ARG A 84 12.45 6.17 8.31
N THR A 85 12.49 6.33 7.00
CA THR A 85 13.68 6.01 6.18
C THR A 85 14.36 7.25 5.62
N MET A 86 13.69 8.40 5.65
CA MET A 86 14.23 9.69 5.19
C MET A 86 14.62 10.61 6.35
N VAL A 87 15.38 11.67 6.07
CA VAL A 87 15.65 12.76 7.02
C VAL A 87 14.36 13.47 7.46
N VAL A 88 14.35 14.10 8.63
CA VAL A 88 13.13 14.69 9.24
C VAL A 88 12.49 15.75 8.35
N ASN A 89 13.30 16.55 7.64
CA ASN A 89 12.84 17.65 6.79
C ASN A 89 12.78 17.26 5.31
N ALA A 90 12.56 15.97 5.02
CA ALA A 90 12.53 15.45 3.65
C ALA A 90 11.45 16.07 2.75
N GLY A 91 10.38 16.63 3.35
CA GLY A 91 9.33 17.37 2.66
C GLY A 91 9.62 18.86 2.48
N ASP A 92 10.56 19.43 3.23
CA ASP A 92 10.92 20.86 3.17
C ASP A 92 12.05 21.13 2.17
N LEU A 93 12.62 20.07 1.57
CA LEU A 93 13.66 20.12 0.56
C LEU A 93 13.08 20.44 -0.84
N GLY A 94 12.36 21.57 -0.99
CA GLY A 94 11.87 22.09 -2.28
C GLY A 94 10.69 21.34 -2.92
N ASP A 95 10.52 21.49 -4.25
CA ASP A 95 9.52 20.81 -5.09
C ASP A 95 9.76 19.29 -5.09
N THR A 96 9.34 18.65 -4.01
CA THR A 96 9.66 17.25 -3.75
C THR A 96 8.68 16.34 -4.48
N PRO A 97 9.17 15.50 -5.42
CA PRO A 97 8.29 14.60 -6.15
C PRO A 97 7.61 13.61 -5.20
N HIS A 98 6.32 13.35 -5.46
CA HIS A 98 5.54 12.36 -4.72
C HIS A 98 6.07 10.93 -4.90
N LEU A 99 6.88 10.70 -5.94
CA LEU A 99 7.57 9.44 -6.21
C LEU A 99 9.03 9.52 -5.75
N THR A 100 9.47 8.50 -5.03
CA THR A 100 10.88 8.29 -4.74
C THR A 100 11.49 7.45 -5.85
N VAL A 101 12.57 7.95 -6.47
CA VAL A 101 13.17 7.36 -7.66
C VAL A 101 14.69 7.32 -7.50
N GLY A 102 15.31 6.17 -7.75
CA GLY A 102 16.77 5.99 -7.68
C GLY A 102 17.38 6.21 -6.28
N ASP A 103 18.64 6.67 -6.26
CA ASP A 103 19.36 7.06 -5.04
C ASP A 103 18.94 8.45 -4.58
N ASP A 104 17.83 8.50 -3.85
CA ASP A 104 17.30 9.73 -3.29
C ASP A 104 18.17 10.19 -2.09
N PRO A 105 18.78 11.40 -2.12
CA PRO A 105 19.69 11.88 -1.08
C PRO A 105 18.99 12.08 0.28
N ARG A 106 17.66 12.10 0.30
CA ARG A 106 16.88 12.23 1.54
C ARG A 106 16.91 10.95 2.38
N VAL A 107 17.35 9.84 1.81
CA VAL A 107 17.30 8.52 2.46
C VAL A 107 18.51 8.33 3.37
N THR A 108 18.25 8.07 4.65
CA THR A 108 19.31 7.82 5.64
C THR A 108 20.03 6.50 5.36
N PRO A 109 21.27 6.30 5.84
CA PRO A 109 21.97 5.01 5.71
C PRO A 109 21.18 3.82 6.28
N VAL A 110 20.61 3.99 7.48
CA VAL A 110 19.71 2.99 8.09
C VAL A 110 18.45 2.81 7.22
N GLY A 111 17.89 3.90 6.71
CA GLY A 111 16.74 3.89 5.81
C GLY A 111 16.97 3.11 4.52
N ARG A 112 18.18 3.16 3.94
CA ARG A 112 18.53 2.36 2.75
C ARG A 112 18.42 0.86 3.05
N TRP A 113 18.97 0.42 4.18
CA TRP A 113 18.87 -0.99 4.61
C TRP A 113 17.42 -1.40 4.89
N LEU A 114 16.66 -0.57 5.60
CA LEU A 114 15.25 -0.84 5.90
C LEU A 114 14.40 -0.98 4.64
N ARG A 115 14.64 -0.16 3.62
CA ARG A 115 13.93 -0.23 2.32
C ARG A 115 14.33 -1.43 1.49
N ALA A 116 15.62 -1.76 1.47
CA ALA A 116 16.12 -2.94 0.75
C ALA A 116 15.51 -4.22 1.30
N THR A 117 15.35 -4.31 2.62
CA THR A 117 14.75 -5.46 3.32
C THR A 117 13.23 -5.36 3.47
N LYS A 118 12.60 -4.24 3.07
CA LYS A 118 11.18 -3.91 3.29
C LYS A 118 10.74 -3.91 4.77
N VAL A 119 11.70 -3.90 5.71
CA VAL A 119 11.43 -3.83 7.15
C VAL A 119 10.75 -2.51 7.51
N ASP A 120 10.97 -1.45 6.73
CA ASP A 120 10.29 -0.16 6.92
C ASP A 120 8.77 -0.23 6.80
N GLU A 121 8.24 -1.22 6.10
CA GLU A 121 6.80 -1.38 5.87
C GLU A 121 6.10 -2.26 6.93
N LEU A 122 6.85 -3.02 7.73
CA LEU A 122 6.28 -3.93 8.74
C LEU A 122 5.39 -3.24 9.80
N PRO A 123 5.58 -1.96 10.18
CA PRO A 123 4.62 -1.27 11.06
C PRO A 123 3.19 -1.21 10.50
N GLN A 124 2.98 -1.40 9.19
CA GLN A 124 1.64 -1.49 8.58
C GLN A 124 0.85 -2.71 9.08
N LEU A 125 1.50 -3.72 9.67
CA LEU A 125 0.80 -4.82 10.33
C LEU A 125 -0.11 -4.33 11.48
N LEU A 126 0.19 -3.16 12.08
CA LEU A 126 -0.69 -2.51 13.04
C LEU A 126 -1.99 -1.99 12.37
N ASN A 127 -1.92 -1.53 11.12
CA ASN A 127 -3.12 -1.17 10.33
C ASN A 127 -3.98 -2.40 10.02
N VAL A 128 -3.34 -3.55 9.77
CA VAL A 128 -4.04 -4.82 9.62
C VAL A 128 -4.73 -5.18 10.93
N LEU A 129 -4.06 -5.13 12.09
CA LEU A 129 -4.71 -5.37 13.39
C LEU A 129 -5.91 -4.46 13.64
N ARG A 130 -5.80 -3.16 13.31
CA ARG A 130 -6.90 -2.18 13.44
C ARG A 130 -8.05 -2.39 12.47
N GLY A 131 -7.86 -3.25 11.47
CA GLY A 131 -8.87 -3.51 10.44
C GLY A 131 -8.98 -2.38 9.42
N GLU A 132 -7.95 -1.54 9.29
CA GLU A 132 -7.85 -0.53 8.22
C GLU A 132 -7.33 -1.18 6.93
N MET A 133 -6.47 -2.20 7.08
CA MET A 133 -5.89 -2.98 5.98
C MET A 133 -6.14 -4.49 6.16
N SER A 134 -5.82 -5.25 5.12
CA SER A 134 -5.71 -6.70 5.04
C SER A 134 -4.24 -7.07 4.77
N LEU A 135 -3.82 -8.31 4.98
CA LEU A 135 -2.51 -8.77 4.51
C LEU A 135 -2.44 -8.71 2.98
N VAL A 136 -3.50 -9.19 2.32
CA VAL A 136 -3.61 -9.21 0.85
C VAL A 136 -4.74 -8.32 0.38
N GLY A 137 -4.43 -7.43 -0.56
CA GLY A 137 -5.36 -6.46 -1.14
C GLY A 137 -4.64 -5.37 -1.92
N PRO A 138 -5.34 -4.50 -2.68
CA PRO A 138 -4.68 -3.45 -3.44
C PRO A 138 -3.86 -2.54 -2.52
N ARG A 139 -2.67 -2.11 -2.99
CA ARG A 139 -1.85 -1.19 -2.21
C ARG A 139 -2.59 0.16 -2.11
N PRO A 140 -2.75 0.72 -0.90
CA PRO A 140 -3.47 1.97 -0.74
C PRO A 140 -2.65 3.14 -1.31
N GLU A 141 -3.32 4.08 -1.97
CA GLU A 141 -2.67 5.17 -2.70
C GLU A 141 -2.81 6.53 -1.99
N ILE A 142 -1.91 7.47 -2.27
CA ILE A 142 -2.02 8.84 -1.74
C ILE A 142 -3.29 9.55 -2.22
N PRO A 143 -3.88 10.44 -1.40
CA PRO A 143 -5.05 11.22 -1.79
C PRO A 143 -4.87 11.99 -3.11
N TYR A 144 -3.67 12.47 -3.41
CA TYR A 144 -3.35 13.20 -4.64
C TYR A 144 -3.73 12.40 -5.91
N TYR A 145 -3.24 11.17 -6.05
CA TYR A 145 -3.52 10.36 -7.25
C TYR A 145 -4.98 9.93 -7.32
N VAL A 146 -5.60 9.59 -6.18
CA VAL A 146 -7.01 9.19 -6.15
C VAL A 146 -7.93 10.33 -6.58
N GLN A 147 -7.64 11.56 -6.15
CA GLN A 147 -8.39 12.76 -6.55
C GLN A 147 -8.15 13.13 -8.02
N ARG A 148 -6.92 12.99 -8.51
CA ARG A 148 -6.57 13.33 -9.89
C ARG A 148 -7.10 12.30 -10.90
N TYR A 149 -7.23 11.03 -10.51
CA TYR A 149 -7.67 9.93 -11.36
C TYR A 149 -8.82 9.12 -10.74
N PRO A 150 -9.98 9.74 -10.43
CA PRO A 150 -11.05 9.10 -9.67
C PRO A 150 -11.69 7.93 -10.41
N GLN A 151 -11.77 8.00 -11.75
CA GLN A 151 -12.30 6.90 -12.57
C GLN A 151 -11.40 5.66 -12.53
N LEU A 152 -10.09 5.87 -12.41
CA LEU A 152 -9.11 4.80 -12.37
C LEU A 152 -9.16 4.10 -11.01
N TYR A 153 -8.93 4.86 -9.93
CA TYR A 153 -8.88 4.30 -8.57
C TYR A 153 -10.24 3.84 -8.05
N GLY A 154 -11.35 4.46 -8.49
CA GLY A 154 -12.71 4.07 -8.10
C GLY A 154 -13.03 2.59 -8.32
N ARG A 155 -12.40 1.96 -9.31
CA ARG A 155 -12.53 0.53 -9.58
C ARG A 155 -12.09 -0.35 -8.42
N ILE A 156 -11.08 0.04 -7.64
CA ILE A 156 -10.51 -0.80 -6.57
C ILE A 156 -10.87 -0.33 -5.16
N LEU A 157 -11.42 0.88 -4.98
CA LEU A 157 -11.71 1.42 -3.65
C LEU A 157 -12.80 0.65 -2.89
N HIS A 158 -13.59 -0.20 -3.54
CA HIS A 158 -14.50 -1.11 -2.84
C HIS A 158 -13.78 -2.27 -2.13
N LEU A 159 -12.52 -2.55 -2.51
CA LEU A 159 -11.69 -3.57 -1.91
C LEU A 159 -10.97 -3.04 -0.66
N LYS A 160 -10.73 -3.93 0.30
CA LYS A 160 -9.91 -3.59 1.46
C LYS A 160 -8.45 -3.49 1.03
N PRO A 161 -7.74 -2.39 1.35
CA PRO A 161 -6.34 -2.25 0.98
C PRO A 161 -5.47 -3.31 1.66
N GLY A 162 -4.38 -3.69 1.00
CA GLY A 162 -3.47 -4.75 1.45
C GLY A 162 -2.06 -4.25 1.75
N VAL A 163 -1.35 -4.97 2.62
CA VAL A 163 0.09 -4.82 2.82
C VAL A 163 0.84 -5.31 1.57
N THR A 164 0.40 -6.43 1.00
CA THR A 164 0.91 -6.99 -0.26
C THR A 164 -0.21 -7.25 -1.27
N SER A 165 0.17 -7.39 -2.54
CA SER A 165 -0.71 -7.68 -3.66
C SER A 165 0.04 -8.33 -4.81
N VAL A 166 -0.68 -8.92 -5.77
CA VAL A 166 -0.08 -9.42 -7.03
C VAL A 166 0.66 -8.30 -7.73
N ALA A 167 0.05 -7.11 -7.79
CA ALA A 167 0.68 -5.92 -8.34
C ALA A 167 2.00 -5.55 -7.62
N SER A 168 2.07 -5.71 -6.30
CA SER A 168 3.29 -5.43 -5.52
C SER A 168 4.40 -6.44 -5.81
N LEU A 169 4.06 -7.69 -6.13
CA LEU A 169 5.04 -8.71 -6.55
C LEU A 169 5.55 -8.46 -7.97
N VAL A 170 4.63 -8.20 -8.91
CA VAL A 170 4.98 -7.89 -10.31
C VAL A 170 5.84 -6.62 -10.38
N TYR A 171 5.47 -5.58 -9.64
CA TYR A 171 6.14 -4.28 -9.61
C TYR A 171 7.01 -4.11 -8.36
N HIS A 172 7.68 -5.16 -7.91
CA HIS A 172 8.50 -5.13 -6.69
C HIS A 172 9.66 -4.10 -6.75
N ASP A 173 10.24 -3.89 -7.94
CA ASP A 173 11.22 -2.83 -8.25
C ASP A 173 10.64 -1.74 -9.16
N GLU A 174 9.45 -1.25 -8.81
CA GLU A 174 8.82 -0.12 -9.52
C GLU A 174 9.71 1.12 -9.55
N SER A 175 10.36 1.46 -8.44
CA SER A 175 11.22 2.64 -8.35
C SER A 175 12.44 2.52 -9.27
N GLY A 176 13.06 1.35 -9.36
CA GLY A 176 14.18 1.11 -10.27
C GLY A 176 13.73 1.20 -11.73
N TYR A 177 12.56 0.65 -12.07
CA TYR A 177 11.99 0.79 -13.42
C TYR A 177 11.68 2.26 -13.77
N LEU A 178 11.02 2.99 -12.88
CA LEU A 178 10.64 4.39 -13.10
C LEU A 178 11.85 5.34 -13.20
N SER A 179 12.99 4.97 -12.62
CA SER A 179 14.22 5.77 -12.69
C SER A 179 14.75 5.98 -14.10
N ARG A 180 14.40 5.08 -15.02
CA ARG A 180 14.80 5.14 -16.44
C ARG A 180 14.10 6.26 -17.22
N PHE A 181 13.03 6.84 -16.67
CA PHE A 181 12.18 7.80 -17.37
C PHE A 181 12.35 9.26 -16.89
N GLY A 182 13.15 9.49 -15.85
CA GLY A 182 13.43 10.85 -15.33
C GLY A 182 12.15 11.67 -15.09
N ALA A 183 12.07 12.85 -15.71
CA ALA A 183 10.92 13.75 -15.59
C ALA A 183 9.58 13.16 -16.09
N GLN A 184 9.61 12.09 -16.89
CA GLN A 184 8.40 11.42 -17.40
C GLN A 184 7.91 10.30 -16.46
N ALA A 185 8.61 10.02 -15.36
CA ALA A 185 8.30 8.91 -14.46
C ALA A 185 6.86 8.95 -13.92
N GLU A 186 6.35 10.11 -13.51
CA GLU A 186 4.96 10.23 -13.03
C GLU A 186 3.95 9.89 -14.13
N ARG A 187 4.20 10.36 -15.36
CA ARG A 187 3.34 10.07 -16.50
C ARG A 187 3.32 8.57 -16.82
N VAL A 188 4.49 7.93 -16.87
CA VAL A 188 4.61 6.48 -17.10
C VAL A 188 3.92 5.69 -15.99
N PHE A 189 4.11 6.09 -14.73
CA PHE A 189 3.44 5.48 -13.60
C PHE A 189 1.91 5.50 -13.77
N VAL A 190 1.34 6.68 -14.01
CA VAL A 190 -0.12 6.85 -14.13
C VAL A 190 -0.69 6.19 -15.38
N GLU A 191 -0.06 6.40 -16.54
CA GLU A 191 -0.63 6.00 -17.84
C GLU A 191 -0.40 4.51 -18.14
N GLN A 192 0.68 3.91 -17.63
CA GLN A 192 1.07 2.55 -17.99
C GLN A 192 1.00 1.58 -16.81
N ILE A 193 1.51 1.98 -15.63
CA ILE A 193 1.65 1.06 -14.50
C ILE A 193 0.34 0.93 -13.72
N VAL A 194 -0.26 2.04 -13.31
CA VAL A 194 -1.47 2.03 -12.46
C VAL A 194 -2.63 1.25 -13.09
N PRO A 195 -2.95 1.39 -14.40
CA PRO A 195 -4.03 0.62 -15.02
C PRO A 195 -3.79 -0.89 -14.95
N HIS A 196 -2.55 -1.33 -15.20
CA HIS A 196 -2.20 -2.74 -15.11
C HIS A 196 -2.23 -3.24 -13.66
N LYS A 197 -1.72 -2.46 -12.69
CA LYS A 197 -1.81 -2.80 -11.26
C LYS A 197 -3.26 -3.00 -10.81
N ILE A 198 -4.16 -2.11 -11.24
CA ILE A 198 -5.59 -2.19 -10.93
C ILE A 198 -6.19 -3.45 -11.53
N GLU A 199 -5.87 -3.77 -12.78
CA GLU A 199 -6.38 -4.97 -13.45
C GLU A 199 -5.93 -6.26 -12.75
N LEU A 200 -4.67 -6.35 -12.35
CA LEU A 200 -4.16 -7.47 -11.55
C LEU A 200 -4.90 -7.61 -10.23
N CYS A 201 -5.17 -6.49 -9.54
CA CYS A 201 -5.89 -6.50 -8.27
C CYS A 201 -7.36 -6.91 -8.41
N LEU A 202 -8.04 -6.46 -9.47
CA LEU A 202 -9.43 -6.80 -9.75
C LEU A 202 -9.58 -8.28 -10.07
N ARG A 203 -8.72 -8.81 -10.95
CA ARG A 203 -8.69 -10.24 -11.28
C ARG A 203 -8.45 -11.09 -10.04
N TYR A 204 -7.47 -10.69 -9.21
CA TYR A 204 -7.21 -11.36 -7.96
C TYR A 204 -8.43 -11.33 -7.02
N ALA A 205 -9.13 -10.19 -6.90
CA ALA A 205 -10.32 -10.11 -6.07
C ALA A 205 -11.47 -11.02 -6.55
N LEU A 206 -11.57 -11.25 -7.86
CA LEU A 206 -12.58 -12.08 -8.50
C LEU A 206 -12.29 -13.58 -8.43
N GLU A 207 -11.02 -13.96 -8.40
CA GLU A 207 -10.61 -15.35 -8.59
C GLU A 207 -9.92 -15.92 -7.36
N ALA A 208 -9.34 -15.11 -6.47
CA ALA A 208 -8.50 -15.64 -5.40
C ALA A 208 -9.30 -16.30 -4.28
N THR A 209 -8.78 -17.46 -3.85
CA THR A 209 -9.17 -18.17 -2.64
C THR A 209 -8.26 -17.81 -1.47
N LEU A 210 -8.60 -18.25 -0.25
CA LEU A 210 -7.71 -18.11 0.91
C LEU A 210 -6.36 -18.80 0.71
N LEU A 211 -6.32 -19.90 -0.04
CA LEU A 211 -5.05 -20.58 -0.33
C LEU A 211 -4.16 -19.72 -1.23
N ASP A 212 -4.75 -18.95 -2.13
CA ASP A 212 -4.01 -18.01 -2.97
C ASP A 212 -3.50 -16.81 -2.16
N ASP A 213 -4.23 -16.37 -1.12
CA ASP A 213 -3.72 -15.37 -0.18
C ASP A 213 -2.50 -15.91 0.57
N VAL A 214 -2.57 -17.14 1.10
CA VAL A 214 -1.46 -17.79 1.82
C VAL A 214 -0.23 -17.93 0.90
N ARG A 215 -0.43 -18.38 -0.34
CA ARG A 215 0.65 -18.47 -1.34
C ARG A 215 1.27 -17.10 -1.62
N LEU A 216 0.44 -16.08 -1.81
CA LEU A 216 0.90 -14.72 -2.10
C LEU A 216 1.70 -14.13 -0.92
N ILE A 217 1.23 -14.34 0.31
CA ILE A 217 1.96 -13.95 1.53
C ILE A 217 3.32 -14.64 1.57
N ALA A 218 3.37 -15.96 1.36
CA ALA A 218 4.61 -16.73 1.36
C ALA A 218 5.58 -16.27 0.25
N MET A 219 5.08 -16.07 -0.97
CA MET A 219 5.88 -15.54 -2.08
C MET A 219 6.43 -14.15 -1.78
N THR A 220 5.63 -13.27 -1.16
CA THR A 220 6.08 -11.94 -0.75
C THR A 220 7.21 -12.03 0.28
N ALA A 221 7.04 -12.87 1.30
CA ALA A 221 8.05 -13.07 2.33
C ALA A 221 9.36 -13.63 1.75
N LEU A 222 9.29 -14.63 0.87
CA LEU A 222 10.47 -15.21 0.21
C LEU A 222 11.18 -14.21 -0.72
N ARG A 223 10.41 -13.34 -1.40
CA ARG A 223 10.98 -12.32 -2.29
C ARG A 223 11.79 -11.29 -1.52
N MET A 224 11.46 -10.99 -0.26
CA MET A 224 12.26 -10.08 0.58
C MET A 224 13.71 -10.57 0.81
N PHE A 225 13.96 -11.87 0.67
CA PHE A 225 15.30 -12.47 0.81
C PHE A 225 15.99 -12.76 -0.53
N SER A 226 15.31 -12.49 -1.65
CA SER A 226 15.85 -12.74 -2.99
C SER A 226 16.51 -11.47 -3.56
N PRO A 227 17.63 -11.57 -4.28
CA PRO A 227 18.21 -10.41 -4.95
C PRO A 227 17.23 -9.80 -5.96
N PRO A 228 17.28 -8.46 -6.17
CA PRO A 228 16.57 -7.82 -7.27
C PRO A 228 17.05 -8.43 -8.61
N LEU A 229 16.12 -8.62 -9.54
CA LEU A 229 16.41 -9.16 -10.88
C LEU A 229 17.01 -8.07 -11.79
#